data_AF-A0A4Q1AQJ2-F1
#
_entry.id   AF-A0A4Q1AQJ2-F1
#
_cell.length_a   1.000
_cell.length_b   1.000
_cell.length_c   1.000
_cell.angle_alpha   90.00
_cell.angle_beta   90.00
_cell.angle_gamma   90.00
#
_symmetry.space_group_name_H-M   'P 1'
#
loop_
_entity.id
_entity.type
_entity.pdbx_description
1 polymer ?
#
loop_
_entity_poly.entity_id
_entity_poly.type
_entity_poly.pdbx_seq_one_letter_code
_entity_poly.pdbx_strand_id
1 'polypeptide(L)'
;TANAVKGDKEKFLSLGMDGYLSKPINTSDLYKLFDLFLIKNENMNEGSNKNNLKDKGSIDINEVINKLGVSEKIALLLVDKFKKDILNDLEDLGKLIKEEKKDEISKKAHYIKNSCLNISLDDICSLLQKLESNEFSIDECKSLYIQIEQKIKAII
;
A
#
# COMPACT_ATOMS: atom_id res chain seq x y z
N THR A 1 15.42 1.16 -1.35
CA THR A 1 16.52 1.62 -2.24
C THR A 1 16.75 3.13 -2.05
N ALA A 2 18.03 3.52 -1.99
CA ALA A 2 18.66 4.82 -1.69
C ALA A 2 18.72 5.26 -0.20
N ASN A 3 19.90 5.10 0.43
CA ASN A 3 20.26 5.76 1.69
C ASN A 3 20.72 7.19 1.38
N ALA A 4 20.22 8.20 2.11
CA ALA A 4 20.71 9.56 2.01
C ALA A 4 22.19 9.63 2.46
N VAL A 5 23.04 10.25 1.65
CA VAL A 5 24.47 10.41 1.96
C VAL A 5 24.68 11.77 2.63
N LYS A 6 25.55 11.81 3.64
CA LYS A 6 25.95 13.07 4.29
C LYS A 6 26.48 14.04 3.24
N GLY A 7 25.89 15.23 3.13
CA GLY A 7 26.24 16.23 2.12
C GLY A 7 25.29 16.32 0.92
N ASP A 8 24.37 15.37 0.75
CA ASP A 8 23.41 15.38 -0.38
C ASP A 8 22.51 16.61 -0.32
N LYS A 9 22.06 16.98 0.87
CA LYS A 9 21.20 18.16 1.08
C LYS A 9 21.90 19.41 0.56
N GLU A 10 23.11 19.67 1.04
CA GLU A 10 23.90 20.85 0.69
C GLU A 10 24.22 20.87 -0.81
N LYS A 11 24.60 19.71 -1.36
CA LYS A 11 24.89 19.56 -2.79
C LYS A 11 23.67 19.90 -3.64
N PHE A 12 22.51 19.31 -3.38
CA PHE A 12 21.33 19.52 -4.21
C PHE A 12 20.77 20.95 -4.09
N LEU A 13 20.81 21.54 -2.90
CA LEU A 13 20.47 22.95 -2.72
C LEU A 13 21.44 23.86 -3.48
N SER A 14 22.75 23.56 -3.47
CA SER A 14 23.74 24.35 -4.23
C SER A 14 23.56 24.27 -5.75
N LEU A 15 22.91 23.21 -6.24
CA LEU A 15 22.59 23.03 -7.66
C LEU A 15 21.26 23.70 -8.06
N GLY A 16 20.61 24.43 -7.14
CA GLY A 16 19.42 25.22 -7.42
C GLY A 16 18.09 24.53 -7.11
N MET A 17 18.08 23.46 -6.31
CA MET A 17 16.82 22.86 -5.83
C MET A 17 16.20 23.73 -4.73
N ASP A 18 14.87 23.87 -4.75
CA ASP A 18 14.13 24.65 -3.75
C ASP A 18 14.06 23.95 -2.38
N GLY A 19 14.25 22.64 -2.34
CA GLY A 19 14.09 21.83 -1.14
C GLY A 19 14.81 20.49 -1.20
N TYR A 20 14.89 19.82 -0.05
CA TYR A 20 15.48 18.48 0.07
C TYR A 20 14.71 17.65 1.08
N LEU A 21 14.42 16.40 0.72
CA LEU A 21 13.80 15.42 1.59
C LEU A 21 14.51 14.07 1.40
N SER A 22 15.06 13.51 2.47
CA SER A 22 15.72 12.21 2.45
C SER A 22 14.74 11.05 2.59
N LYS A 23 15.12 9.87 2.11
CA LYS A 23 14.45 8.61 2.47
C LYS A 23 15.06 8.01 3.76
N PRO A 24 14.27 7.29 4.57
CA PRO A 24 12.80 7.21 4.50
C PRO A 24 12.18 8.58 4.80
N ILE A 25 11.02 8.86 4.21
CA ILE A 25 10.37 10.18 4.33
C ILE A 25 10.02 10.41 5.81
N ASN A 26 10.56 11.50 6.37
CA ASN A 26 10.12 12.02 7.65
C ASN A 26 8.91 12.93 7.41
N THR A 27 7.77 12.59 8.02
CA THR A 27 6.51 13.32 7.85
C THR A 27 6.62 14.76 8.36
N SER A 28 7.34 15.02 9.45
CA SER A 28 7.53 16.38 9.97
C SER A 28 8.30 17.26 9.00
N ASP A 29 9.36 16.74 8.37
CA ASP A 29 10.15 17.51 7.41
C ASP A 29 9.39 17.73 6.09
N LEU A 30 8.55 16.77 5.70
CA LEU A 30 7.62 16.94 4.58
C LEU A 30 6.61 18.06 4.83
N TYR A 31 5.97 18.08 6.01
CA TYR A 31 5.02 19.14 6.37
C TYR A 31 5.67 20.52 6.37
N LYS A 32 6.88 20.66 6.94
CA LYS A 32 7.63 21.94 6.87
C LYS A 32 7.86 22.37 5.43
N LEU A 33 8.18 21.43 4.53
CA LEU A 33 8.39 21.74 3.13
C LEU A 33 7.09 22.21 2.46
N PHE A 34 5.97 21.57 2.78
CA PHE A 34 4.66 22.02 2.32
C PHE A 34 4.30 23.40 2.83
N ASP A 35 4.55 23.71 4.11
CA ASP A 35 4.29 25.05 4.68
C ASP A 35 5.11 26.15 3.99
N LEU A 36 6.30 25.82 3.47
CA LEU A 36 7.15 26.76 2.75
C LEU A 36 6.64 27.10 1.34
N PHE A 37 5.96 26.16 0.68
CA PHE A 37 5.60 26.28 -0.75
C PHE A 37 4.10 26.33 -1.03
N LEU A 38 3.26 25.88 -0.11
CA LEU A 38 1.81 25.90 -0.28
C LEU A 38 1.23 27.17 0.31
N ILE A 39 0.41 27.85 -0.48
CA ILE A 39 -0.42 28.95 -0.01
C ILE A 39 -1.52 28.33 0.88
N LYS A 40 -1.58 28.77 2.13
CA LYS A 40 -2.57 28.30 3.09
C LYS A 40 -3.96 28.80 2.68
N ASN A 41 -4.69 27.99 1.92
CA ASN A 41 -6.11 28.23 1.69
C ASN A 41 -6.87 27.80 2.94
N GLU A 42 -7.36 28.76 3.72
CA GLU A 42 -8.18 28.51 4.93
C GLU A 42 -9.56 27.88 4.63
N ASN A 43 -9.83 27.50 3.39
CA ASN A 43 -11.07 26.86 2.95
C ASN A 43 -10.87 25.37 2.74
N MET A 44 -10.61 24.62 3.80
CA MET A 44 -10.93 23.18 3.80
C MET A 44 -11.93 22.92 4.91
N ASN A 45 -13.20 22.90 4.50
CA ASN A 45 -14.30 22.46 5.32
C ASN A 45 -13.99 21.05 5.84
N GLU A 46 -13.80 20.95 7.14
CA GLU A 46 -14.07 19.74 7.89
C GLU A 46 -15.55 19.38 7.70
N GLY A 47 -15.81 18.18 7.20
CA GLY A 47 -17.16 17.65 7.20
C GLY A 47 -17.41 16.65 6.09
N SER A 48 -17.48 15.38 6.45
CA SER A 48 -18.79 14.76 6.65
C SER A 48 -18.61 13.35 7.19
N ASN A 49 -18.91 13.18 8.49
CA ASN A 49 -19.36 11.92 9.03
C ASN A 49 -20.56 11.43 8.21
N LYS A 50 -20.37 10.35 7.45
CA LYS A 50 -21.48 9.50 7.02
C LYS A 50 -21.21 8.10 7.53
N ASN A 51 -21.85 7.80 8.67
CA ASN A 51 -22.16 6.45 9.08
C ASN A 51 -22.92 5.78 7.92
N ASN A 52 -22.27 4.84 7.23
CA ASN A 52 -22.95 3.87 6.40
C ASN A 52 -22.58 2.47 6.87
N LEU A 53 -23.59 1.64 6.87
CA LEU A 53 -23.63 0.36 7.54
C LEU A 53 -22.48 -0.53 7.06
N LYS A 54 -21.75 -1.09 8.03
CA LYS A 54 -20.70 -2.08 7.80
C LYS A 54 -21.31 -3.33 7.20
N ASP A 55 -21.25 -3.47 5.89
CA ASP A 55 -21.24 -4.79 5.29
C ASP A 55 -19.92 -5.45 5.69
N LYS A 56 -20.01 -6.51 6.49
CA LYS A 56 -18.87 -7.37 6.84
C LYS A 56 -18.39 -8.04 5.55
N GLY A 57 -17.54 -7.35 4.80
CA GLY A 57 -17.00 -7.85 3.54
C GLY A 57 -16.60 -6.78 2.54
N SER A 58 -17.00 -5.51 2.67
CA SER A 58 -16.58 -4.49 1.68
C SER A 58 -15.31 -3.74 2.10
N ILE A 59 -14.52 -3.33 1.11
CA ILE A 59 -13.39 -2.41 1.31
C ILE A 59 -13.93 -1.06 1.81
N ASP A 60 -13.45 -0.58 2.96
CA ASP A 60 -13.87 0.70 3.52
C ASP A 60 -13.19 1.86 2.78
N ILE A 61 -13.95 2.50 1.88
CA ILE A 61 -13.48 3.63 1.08
C ILE A 61 -13.01 4.80 1.97
N ASN A 62 -13.64 5.02 3.14
CA ASN A 62 -13.20 6.11 4.03
C ASN A 62 -11.83 5.80 4.63
N GLU A 63 -11.56 4.54 4.95
CA GLU A 63 -10.25 4.13 5.43
C GLU A 63 -9.18 4.35 4.34
N VAL A 64 -9.48 4.05 3.08
CA VAL A 64 -8.58 4.31 1.94
C VAL A 64 -8.33 5.82 1.77
N ILE A 65 -9.39 6.64 1.81
CA ILE A 65 -9.30 8.11 1.72
C ILE A 65 -8.39 8.65 2.81
N ASN A 66 -8.62 8.25 4.07
CA ASN A 66 -7.89 8.75 5.22
C ASN A 66 -6.43 8.26 5.22
N LYS A 67 -6.20 6.99 4.84
CA LYS A 67 -4.86 6.39 4.80
C LYS A 67 -3.98 7.00 3.72
N LEU A 68 -4.56 7.31 2.55
CA LEU A 68 -3.80 7.85 1.41
C LEU A 68 -3.84 9.37 1.28
N GLY A 69 -4.77 10.05 1.96
CA GLY A 69 -4.99 11.49 1.82
C GLY A 69 -5.46 11.89 0.42
N VAL A 70 -6.29 11.06 -0.21
CA VAL A 70 -6.77 11.26 -1.60
C VAL A 70 -8.26 11.57 -1.65
N SER A 71 -8.73 12.13 -2.76
CA SER A 71 -10.17 12.35 -2.95
C SER A 71 -10.94 11.03 -3.10
N GLU A 72 -12.23 11.05 -2.76
CA GLU A 72 -13.13 9.89 -2.91
C GLU A 72 -13.10 9.30 -4.32
N LYS A 73 -13.08 10.16 -5.36
CA LYS A 73 -12.96 9.72 -6.76
C LYS A 73 -11.69 8.91 -7.02
N ILE A 74 -10.56 9.31 -6.43
CA ILE A 74 -9.29 8.59 -6.57
C ILE A 74 -9.34 7.28 -5.78
N ALA A 75 -9.89 7.29 -4.56
CA ALA A 75 -10.04 6.09 -3.74
C ALA A 75 -10.90 5.02 -4.44
N LEU A 76 -12.05 5.41 -5.01
CA LEU A 76 -12.90 4.51 -5.80
C LEU A 76 -12.15 3.93 -7.00
N LEU A 77 -11.40 4.75 -7.75
CA LEU A 77 -10.60 4.27 -8.88
C LEU A 77 -9.53 3.25 -8.46
N LEU A 78 -8.88 3.47 -7.31
CA LEU A 78 -7.89 2.53 -6.77
C LEU A 78 -8.54 1.19 -6.40
N VAL A 79 -9.71 1.22 -5.76
CA VAL A 79 -10.46 0.00 -5.42
C VAL A 79 -10.91 -0.74 -6.68
N ASP A 80 -11.47 -0.05 -7.66
CA ASP A 80 -11.89 -0.68 -8.92
C ASP A 80 -10.70 -1.32 -9.65
N LYS A 81 -9.56 -0.63 -9.70
CA LYS A 81 -8.33 -1.17 -10.27
C LYS A 81 -7.86 -2.41 -9.51
N PHE A 82 -7.84 -2.35 -8.18
CA PHE A 82 -7.50 -3.50 -7.35
C PHE A 82 -8.39 -4.71 -7.65
N LYS A 83 -9.72 -4.52 -7.65
CA LYS A 83 -10.69 -5.60 -7.91
C LYS A 83 -10.49 -6.26 -9.28
N LYS A 84 -10.10 -5.47 -10.28
CA LYS A 84 -9.85 -5.95 -11.65
C LYS A 84 -8.59 -6.83 -11.74
N ASP A 85 -7.54 -6.48 -11.00
CA ASP A 85 -6.22 -7.09 -11.18
C ASP A 85 -5.94 -8.22 -10.18
N ILE A 86 -6.49 -8.15 -8.95
CA ILE A 86 -6.09 -9.00 -7.83
C ILE A 86 -6.30 -10.51 -8.07
N LEU A 87 -7.36 -10.91 -8.78
CA LEU A 87 -7.62 -12.33 -9.05
C LEU A 87 -6.55 -12.94 -9.96
N ASN A 88 -6.09 -12.19 -10.96
CA ASN A 88 -5.01 -12.63 -11.84
C ASN A 88 -3.70 -12.71 -11.06
N ASP A 89 -3.45 -11.74 -10.17
CA ASP A 89 -2.26 -11.75 -9.32
C ASP A 89 -2.23 -12.95 -8.36
N LEU A 90 -3.38 -13.35 -7.81
CA LEU A 90 -3.50 -14.56 -7.00
C LEU A 90 -3.30 -15.83 -7.84
N GLU A 91 -3.85 -15.89 -9.05
CA GLU A 91 -3.64 -17.04 -9.94
C GLU A 91 -2.14 -17.24 -10.24
N ASP A 92 -1.42 -16.15 -10.54
CA ASP A 92 0.03 -16.16 -10.75
C ASP A 92 0.77 -16.64 -9.49
N LEU A 93 0.40 -16.13 -8.32
CA LEU A 93 0.98 -16.58 -7.05
C LEU A 93 0.75 -18.09 -6.85
N GLY A 94 -0.46 -18.58 -7.14
CA GLY A 94 -0.81 -19.99 -7.08
C GLY A 94 0.02 -20.87 -8.03
N LYS A 95 0.34 -20.38 -9.23
CA LYS A 95 1.24 -21.06 -10.18
C LYS A 95 2.66 -21.14 -9.63
N LEU A 96 3.19 -20.04 -9.10
CA LEU A 96 4.54 -20.01 -8.50
C LEU A 96 4.66 -20.95 -7.29
N ILE A 97 3.60 -21.08 -6.50
CA ILE A 97 3.53 -22.04 -5.37
C ILE A 97 3.58 -23.48 -5.87
N LYS A 98 2.86 -23.82 -6.94
CA LYS A 98 2.89 -25.17 -7.54
C LYS A 98 4.26 -25.52 -8.11
N GLU A 99 4.99 -24.54 -8.62
CA GLU A 99 6.34 -24.69 -9.16
C GLU A 99 7.43 -24.60 -8.09
N GLU A 100 7.06 -24.39 -6.82
CA GLU A 100 7.95 -24.30 -5.64
C GLU A 100 9.06 -23.24 -5.78
N LYS A 101 8.82 -22.18 -6.55
CA LYS A 101 9.77 -21.08 -6.80
C LYS A 101 9.78 -20.08 -5.64
N LYS A 102 10.37 -20.45 -4.50
CA LYS A 102 10.38 -19.65 -3.25
C LYS A 102 10.70 -18.17 -3.43
N ASP A 103 11.79 -17.84 -4.12
CA ASP A 103 12.18 -16.44 -4.34
C ASP A 103 11.14 -15.65 -5.15
N GLU A 104 10.51 -16.27 -6.13
CA GLU A 104 9.46 -15.63 -6.93
C GLU A 104 8.15 -15.52 -6.15
N ILE A 105 7.83 -16.50 -5.29
CA ILE A 105 6.71 -16.43 -4.34
C ILE A 105 6.86 -15.21 -3.43
N SER A 106 8.04 -15.04 -2.81
CA SER A 106 8.30 -13.88 -1.94
C SER A 106 8.14 -12.55 -2.68
N LYS A 107 8.70 -12.42 -3.89
CA LYS A 107 8.54 -11.22 -4.71
C LYS A 107 7.08 -10.95 -5.08
N LYS A 108 6.33 -11.97 -5.52
CA LYS A 108 4.91 -11.82 -5.88
C LYS A 108 4.06 -11.51 -4.64
N ALA A 109 4.37 -12.12 -3.50
CA ALA A 109 3.72 -11.81 -2.22
C ALA A 109 3.95 -10.35 -1.79
N HIS A 110 5.18 -9.84 -1.88
CA HIS A 110 5.50 -8.42 -1.63
C HIS A 110 4.72 -7.49 -2.58
N TYR A 111 4.66 -7.83 -3.86
CA TYR A 111 3.89 -7.06 -4.84
C TYR A 111 2.40 -6.98 -4.48
N ILE A 112 1.77 -8.13 -4.20
CA ILE A 112 0.35 -8.20 -3.82
C ILE A 112 0.12 -7.46 -2.49
N LYS A 113 1.05 -7.58 -1.53
CA LYS A 113 0.99 -6.89 -0.24
C LYS A 113 0.90 -5.38 -0.43
N ASN A 114 1.73 -4.82 -1.30
CA ASN A 114 1.69 -3.39 -1.60
C ASN A 114 0.37 -2.97 -2.25
N SER A 115 -0.22 -3.82 -3.09
CA SER A 115 -1.55 -3.59 -3.66
C SER A 115 -2.64 -3.58 -2.57
N CYS A 116 -2.64 -4.58 -1.68
CA CYS A 116 -3.55 -4.67 -0.53
C CYS A 116 -3.40 -3.51 0.46
N LEU A 117 -2.17 -3.02 0.68
CA LEU A 117 -1.89 -1.92 1.60
C LEU A 117 -2.57 -0.62 1.18
N ASN A 118 -2.61 -0.35 -0.12
CA ASN A 118 -3.25 0.85 -0.69
C ASN A 118 -4.75 0.92 -0.42
N ILE A 119 -5.40 -0.23 -0.20
CA ILE A 119 -6.83 -0.33 0.05
C ILE A 119 -7.17 -0.84 1.45
N SER A 120 -6.23 -0.66 2.39
CA SER A 120 -6.42 -0.93 3.82
C SER A 120 -6.77 -2.38 4.19
N LEU A 121 -6.28 -3.36 3.43
CA LEU A 121 -6.45 -4.78 3.75
C LEU A 121 -5.35 -5.31 4.67
N ASP A 122 -5.26 -4.74 5.88
CA ASP A 122 -4.12 -4.98 6.79
C ASP A 122 -4.05 -6.44 7.28
N ASP A 123 -5.20 -7.12 7.41
CA ASP A 123 -5.26 -8.53 7.77
C ASP A 123 -4.67 -9.44 6.69
N ILE A 124 -4.97 -9.18 5.41
CA ILE A 124 -4.38 -9.87 4.27
C ILE A 124 -2.88 -9.51 4.13
N CYS A 125 -2.50 -8.26 4.39
CA CYS A 125 -1.10 -7.84 4.38
C CYS A 125 -0.25 -8.65 5.39
N SER A 126 -0.80 -8.95 6.57
CA SER A 126 -0.11 -9.76 7.57
C SER A 126 0.18 -11.20 7.11
N LEU A 127 -0.72 -11.79 6.30
CA LEU A 127 -0.54 -13.12 5.72
C LEU A 127 0.50 -13.08 4.58
N LEU A 128 0.43 -12.07 3.71
CA LEU A 128 1.39 -11.88 2.63
C LEU A 128 2.79 -11.59 3.15
N GLN A 129 2.93 -10.89 4.28
CA GLN A 129 4.22 -10.64 4.93
C GLN A 129 4.92 -11.95 5.35
N LYS A 130 4.15 -12.97 5.77
CA LYS A 130 4.71 -14.30 6.06
C LYS A 130 5.25 -14.96 4.80
N LEU A 131 4.52 -14.87 3.69
CA LEU A 131 4.98 -15.37 2.38
C LEU A 131 6.16 -14.57 1.80
N GLU A 132 6.33 -13.32 2.20
CA GLU A 132 7.49 -12.51 1.80
C GLU A 132 8.75 -12.89 2.55
N SER A 133 8.65 -13.29 3.82
CA SER A 133 9.80 -13.60 4.69
C SER A 133 10.65 -14.79 4.23
N ASN A 134 10.19 -15.59 3.27
CA ASN A 134 10.83 -16.83 2.80
C ASN A 134 11.08 -17.91 3.88
N GLU A 135 10.65 -17.69 5.12
CA GLU A 135 10.76 -18.59 6.27
C GLU A 135 9.49 -19.46 6.41
N PHE A 136 9.12 -20.18 5.35
CA PHE A 136 7.95 -21.07 5.36
C PHE A 136 8.24 -22.42 4.69
N SER A 137 7.53 -23.44 5.17
CA SER A 137 7.37 -24.72 4.47
C SER A 137 6.39 -24.58 3.30
N ILE A 138 6.46 -25.52 2.34
CA ILE A 138 5.56 -25.49 1.19
C ILE A 138 4.09 -25.71 1.59
N ASP A 139 3.84 -26.47 2.67
CA ASP A 139 2.49 -26.73 3.18
C ASP A 139 1.92 -25.51 3.89
N GLU A 140 2.73 -24.79 4.68
CA GLU A 140 2.35 -23.49 5.24
C GLU A 140 2.06 -22.47 4.13
N CYS A 141 2.88 -22.45 3.07
CA CYS A 141 2.66 -21.57 1.92
C CYS A 141 1.29 -21.83 1.26
N LYS A 142 0.95 -23.10 1.02
CA LYS A 142 -0.34 -23.50 0.45
C LYS A 142 -1.50 -23.12 1.37
N SER A 143 -1.36 -23.34 2.68
CA SER A 143 -2.38 -22.96 3.67
C SER A 143 -2.61 -21.44 3.71
N LEU A 144 -1.53 -20.65 3.73
CA LEU A 144 -1.59 -19.19 3.70
C LEU A 144 -2.23 -18.69 2.40
N TYR A 145 -1.87 -19.27 1.26
CA TYR A 145 -2.46 -18.93 -0.03
C TYR A 145 -3.97 -19.15 -0.04
N ILE A 146 -4.46 -20.30 0.45
CA ILE A 146 -5.90 -20.58 0.54
C ILE A 146 -6.61 -19.56 1.42
N GLN A 147 -6.03 -19.20 2.57
CA GLN A 147 -6.60 -18.18 3.46
C GLN A 147 -6.66 -16.80 2.80
N ILE A 148 -5.59 -16.39 2.12
CA ILE A 148 -5.52 -15.13 1.37
C ILE A 148 -6.58 -15.11 0.26
N GLU A 149 -6.67 -16.19 -0.53
CA GLU A 149 -7.62 -16.31 -1.63
C GLU A 149 -9.08 -16.24 -1.15
N GLN A 150 -9.41 -16.94 -0.05
CA GLN A 150 -10.75 -16.89 0.54
C GLN A 150 -11.10 -15.50 1.05
N LYS A 151 -10.18 -14.84 1.77
CA LYS A 151 -10.39 -13.48 2.28
C LYS A 151 -10.56 -12.48 1.14
N ILE A 152 -9.73 -12.55 0.10
CA ILE A 152 -9.85 -11.69 -1.06
C ILE A 152 -11.17 -11.94 -1.79
N LYS A 153 -11.56 -13.19 -2.06
CA LYS A 153 -12.85 -13.49 -2.71
C LYS A 153 -14.08 -13.04 -1.93
N ALA A 154 -13.97 -12.92 -0.61
CA ALA A 154 -15.07 -12.41 0.23
C ALA A 154 -15.27 -10.88 0.11
N ILE A 155 -14.29 -10.14 -0.45
CA ILE A 155 -14.32 -8.68 -0.50
C ILE A 155 -14.46 -8.05 -1.90
N ILE A 156 -14.33 -8.87 -2.94
CA ILE A 156 -14.49 -8.44 -4.34
C ILE A 156 -15.95 -8.54 -4.75
#